data_AF-A0A956DP80-F1
#
_entry.id   AF-A0A956DP80-F1
#
_cell.length_a   1.000
_cell.length_b   1.000
_cell.length_c   1.000
_cell.angle_alpha   90.00
_cell.angle_beta   90.00
_cell.angle_gamma   90.00
#
_symmetry.space_group_name_H-M   'P 1'
#
loop_
_entity.id
_entity.type
_entity.pdbx_description
1 polymer ?
#
loop_
_entity_poly.entity_id
_entity_poly.type
_entity_poly.pdbx_seq_one_letter_code
_entity_poly.pdbx_strand_id
1 'polypeptide(L)'
;MIAKTTNRGPLDTVDWSLEQETSDVVPSSWSTASCASDVPPRRVTEVAPAGSTYGAPRTIRPPNPLAELGYGSRPIPVWDDDIQDEDTEPQTPSFAPAVFEDGAPEPPLPSDSPPVDPTSLEGYARLRAAMDARPELRDDWLAEAGLDLDGWECLEHDWLERLAPAFEAGDPHLTEAYDEAYVARLEVERGPIDLITVARLELALRQQAFALVADALDIPREAFVRIRRVWTRRLLRDAELRDAFDEALTILG
;
A
#
# COMPACT_ATOMS: atom_id res chain seq x y z
N MET A 1 -54.32 -14.93 -1.35
CA MET A 1 -53.14 -15.45 -0.63
C MET A 1 -52.38 -16.36 -1.57
N ILE A 2 -51.35 -15.85 -2.24
CA ILE A 2 -50.46 -16.66 -3.09
C ILE A 2 -49.07 -16.46 -2.50
N ALA A 3 -48.53 -17.53 -1.90
CA ALA A 3 -47.19 -17.54 -1.35
C ALA A 3 -46.19 -17.52 -2.52
N LYS A 4 -45.38 -16.46 -2.59
CA LYS A 4 -44.26 -16.33 -3.51
C LYS A 4 -43.03 -16.93 -2.82
N THR A 5 -42.73 -18.19 -3.12
CA THR A 5 -41.53 -18.86 -2.64
C THR A 5 -40.39 -18.48 -3.58
N THR A 6 -39.60 -17.47 -3.20
CA THR A 6 -38.39 -17.12 -3.94
C THR A 6 -37.30 -18.14 -3.62
N ASN A 7 -37.00 -18.96 -4.61
CA ASN A 7 -35.91 -19.94 -4.60
C ASN A 7 -34.57 -19.18 -4.70
N ARG A 8 -33.90 -18.96 -3.56
CA ARG A 8 -32.52 -18.46 -3.52
C ARG A 8 -31.62 -19.67 -3.79
N GLY A 9 -31.05 -19.72 -4.99
CA GLY A 9 -30.02 -20.71 -5.32
C GLY A 9 -28.78 -20.56 -4.42
N PRO A 10 -27.92 -21.58 -4.33
CA PRO A 10 -26.68 -21.49 -3.58
C PRO A 10 -25.81 -20.43 -4.23
N LEU A 11 -25.55 -19.33 -3.51
CA LEU A 11 -24.54 -18.37 -3.89
C LEU A 11 -23.21 -19.11 -3.88
N ASP A 12 -22.48 -19.02 -4.98
CA ASP A 12 -21.09 -19.46 -5.09
C ASP A 12 -20.31 -18.84 -3.93
N THR A 13 -19.99 -19.66 -2.92
CA THR A 13 -19.09 -19.29 -1.84
C THR A 13 -17.79 -18.86 -2.51
N VAL A 14 -17.47 -17.58 -2.41
CA VAL A 14 -16.14 -17.08 -2.80
C VAL A 14 -15.14 -17.89 -2.00
N ASP A 15 -14.41 -18.77 -2.68
CA ASP A 15 -13.37 -19.57 -2.06
C ASP A 15 -12.19 -18.64 -1.77
N TRP A 16 -12.10 -18.19 -0.52
CA TRP A 16 -11.02 -17.34 -0.01
C TRP A 16 -9.75 -18.15 0.31
N SER A 17 -9.69 -19.43 -0.09
CA SER A 17 -8.51 -20.28 0.06
C SER A 17 -7.51 -20.00 -1.06
N LEU A 18 -6.81 -18.87 -0.98
CA LEU A 18 -5.69 -18.60 -1.89
C LEU A 18 -4.51 -19.51 -1.53
N GLU A 19 -4.01 -20.18 -2.56
CA GLU A 19 -2.89 -21.12 -2.63
C GLU A 19 -1.68 -20.70 -1.77
N GLN A 20 -1.38 -21.49 -0.74
CA GLN A 20 -0.07 -21.51 -0.10
C GLN A 20 0.82 -22.49 -0.84
N GLU A 21 1.38 -22.06 -1.97
CA GLU A 21 2.44 -22.82 -2.65
C GLU A 21 3.76 -22.59 -1.90
N THR A 22 4.26 -23.68 -1.31
CA THR A 22 5.44 -23.73 -0.46
C THR A 22 6.70 -23.42 -1.26
N SER A 23 7.37 -22.30 -0.95
CA SER A 23 8.67 -21.98 -1.53
C SER A 23 9.79 -22.47 -0.61
N ASP A 24 10.68 -23.27 -1.18
CA ASP A 24 11.84 -23.87 -0.52
C ASP A 24 12.85 -22.84 -0.01
N VAL A 25 13.34 -23.15 1.19
CA VAL A 25 14.52 -22.70 1.93
C VAL A 25 15.62 -22.02 1.08
N VAL A 26 15.89 -20.74 1.37
CA VAL A 26 17.12 -20.03 0.96
C VAL A 26 18.03 -19.85 2.19
N PRO A 27 19.35 -20.10 2.08
CA PRO A 27 20.27 -20.00 3.22
C PRO A 27 20.59 -18.54 3.59
N SER A 28 20.28 -18.18 4.84
CA SER A 28 20.63 -16.91 5.45
C SER A 28 22.14 -16.79 5.67
N SER A 29 22.80 -15.92 4.90
CA SER A 29 24.14 -15.45 5.25
C SER A 29 24.29 -13.98 4.85
N TRP A 30 23.55 -13.07 5.50
CA TRP A 30 23.71 -11.63 5.27
C TRP A 30 23.97 -10.87 6.58
N SER A 31 24.83 -9.87 6.43
CA SER A 31 25.59 -9.17 7.46
C SER A 31 24.74 -8.36 8.43
N THR A 32 25.06 -8.48 9.72
CA THR A 32 24.75 -7.53 10.80
C THR A 32 25.58 -6.26 10.67
N ALA A 33 25.38 -5.48 9.60
CA ALA A 33 25.84 -4.09 9.59
C ALA A 33 24.94 -3.30 10.55
N SER A 34 25.29 -3.38 11.84
CA SER A 34 24.60 -2.73 12.93
C SER A 34 24.44 -1.24 12.61
N CYS A 35 23.20 -0.77 12.58
CA CYS A 35 22.80 0.63 12.52
C CYS A 35 23.22 1.44 13.78
N ALA A 36 24.28 1.01 14.46
CA ALA A 36 24.92 1.78 15.50
C ALA A 36 25.51 3.03 14.84
N SER A 37 24.78 4.14 14.95
CA SER A 37 25.29 5.49 14.75
C SER A 37 26.40 5.78 15.76
N ASP A 38 27.57 5.18 15.53
CA ASP A 38 28.84 5.74 15.90
C ASP A 38 29.27 6.57 14.68
N VAL A 39 28.83 7.83 14.63
CA VAL A 39 29.38 8.83 13.70
C VAL A 39 30.59 9.47 14.39
N PRO A 40 31.82 8.96 14.20
CA PRO A 40 33.00 9.71 14.65
C PRO A 40 33.17 10.97 13.79
N PRO A 41 33.73 12.06 14.33
CA PRO A 41 33.99 13.27 13.55
C PRO A 41 34.93 12.96 12.38
N ARG A 42 34.45 13.22 11.16
CA ARG A 42 35.16 13.09 9.88
C ARG A 42 36.54 13.75 9.95
N ARG A 43 37.62 12.96 10.03
CA ARG A 43 38.97 13.44 9.67
C ARG A 43 39.19 13.19 8.18
N VAL A 44 39.21 14.27 7.41
CA VAL A 44 39.68 14.28 6.04
C VAL A 44 41.15 13.86 6.04
N THR A 45 41.43 12.66 5.55
CA THR A 45 42.80 12.25 5.24
C THR A 45 42.83 11.82 3.78
N GLU A 46 43.31 12.75 2.96
CA GLU A 46 43.69 12.53 1.57
C GLU A 46 44.97 11.70 1.55
N VAL A 47 44.91 10.47 1.02
CA VAL A 47 46.09 9.73 0.55
C VAL A 47 45.69 8.84 -0.64
N ALA A 48 46.12 9.24 -1.83
CA ALA A 48 46.43 8.34 -2.96
C ALA A 48 47.88 7.82 -2.76
N PRO A 49 48.36 6.67 -3.32
CA PRO A 49 48.16 6.33 -4.74
C PRO A 49 48.18 4.83 -5.17
N ALA A 50 47.87 4.65 -6.46
CA ALA A 50 48.43 3.71 -7.46
C ALA A 50 48.22 2.18 -7.36
N GLY A 51 47.61 1.66 -8.43
CA GLY A 51 48.13 0.48 -9.14
C GLY A 51 47.40 -0.84 -8.88
N SER A 52 46.29 -1.10 -9.58
CA SER A 52 45.78 -2.46 -9.71
C SER A 52 45.13 -2.69 -11.08
N THR A 53 45.88 -3.34 -11.96
CA THR A 53 45.38 -3.98 -13.17
C THR A 53 44.71 -5.30 -12.79
N TYR A 54 43.41 -5.25 -12.47
CA TYR A 54 42.55 -6.45 -12.39
C TYR A 54 41.90 -6.69 -13.75
N GLY A 55 42.08 -7.90 -14.27
CA GLY A 55 41.47 -8.35 -15.53
C GLY A 55 39.95 -8.41 -15.42
N ALA A 56 39.27 -7.99 -16.48
CA ALA A 56 37.82 -7.97 -16.58
C ALA A 56 37.22 -9.39 -16.39
N PRO A 57 36.28 -9.58 -15.44
CA PRO A 57 35.54 -10.84 -15.34
C PRO A 57 34.63 -10.99 -16.57
N ARG A 58 34.73 -12.14 -17.24
CA ARG A 58 33.82 -12.51 -18.33
C ARG A 58 32.41 -12.63 -17.75
N THR A 59 31.51 -11.77 -18.22
CA THR A 59 30.09 -11.82 -17.88
C THR A 59 29.48 -13.07 -18.51
N ILE A 60 29.37 -14.14 -17.74
CA ILE A 60 28.53 -15.28 -18.10
C ILE A 60 27.10 -14.83 -17.85
N ARG A 61 26.40 -14.47 -18.93
CA ARG A 61 24.97 -14.13 -18.90
C ARG A 61 24.21 -15.39 -18.44
N PRO A 62 23.51 -15.38 -17.28
CA PRO A 62 22.70 -16.50 -16.88
C PRO A 62 21.59 -16.72 -17.92
N PRO A 63 21.21 -17.98 -18.21
CA PRO A 63 20.07 -18.27 -19.07
C PRO A 63 18.82 -17.62 -18.47
N ASN A 64 18.08 -16.87 -19.28
CA ASN A 64 16.84 -16.22 -18.87
C ASN A 64 15.76 -17.32 -18.69
N PRO A 65 15.32 -17.63 -17.45
CA PRO A 65 14.32 -18.68 -17.23
C PRO A 65 12.93 -18.32 -17.77
N LEU A 66 12.70 -17.04 -18.14
CA LEU A 66 11.41 -16.60 -18.71
C LEU A 66 11.29 -16.85 -20.21
N ALA A 67 12.35 -17.27 -20.89
CA ALA A 67 12.29 -17.57 -22.33
C ALA A 67 11.56 -18.90 -22.64
N GLU A 68 11.44 -19.81 -21.68
CA GLU A 68 10.79 -21.13 -21.89
C GLU A 68 9.29 -21.15 -21.60
N LEU A 69 8.72 -20.09 -21.01
CA LEU A 69 7.30 -20.06 -20.62
C LEU A 69 6.32 -19.74 -21.77
N GLY A 70 6.77 -19.71 -23.02
CA GLY A 70 5.84 -19.72 -24.16
C GLY A 70 4.79 -18.59 -24.15
N TYR A 71 5.08 -17.44 -23.54
CA TYR A 71 4.31 -16.21 -23.70
C TYR A 71 4.51 -15.70 -25.14
N GLY A 72 3.87 -16.42 -26.06
CA GLY A 72 3.75 -16.01 -27.44
C GLY A 72 3.16 -14.62 -27.49
N SER A 73 3.86 -13.74 -28.21
CA SER A 73 3.37 -12.45 -28.66
C SER A 73 1.90 -12.53 -29.03
N ARG A 74 1.01 -12.14 -28.11
CA ARG A 74 -0.38 -11.91 -28.47
C ARG A 74 -0.39 -10.66 -29.36
N PRO A 75 -1.02 -10.72 -30.55
CA PRO A 75 -1.17 -9.54 -31.38
C PRO A 75 -1.89 -8.47 -30.55
N ILE A 76 -1.25 -7.30 -30.43
CA ILE A 76 -1.84 -6.12 -29.82
C ILE A 76 -3.10 -5.82 -30.64
N PRO A 77 -4.31 -5.79 -30.04
CA PRO A 77 -5.49 -5.31 -30.75
C PRO A 77 -5.20 -3.87 -31.17
N VAL A 78 -5.13 -3.64 -32.47
CA VAL A 78 -5.09 -2.31 -33.06
C VAL A 78 -6.49 -1.75 -32.87
N TRP A 79 -6.65 -0.83 -31.92
CA TRP A 79 -7.86 -0.03 -31.82
C TRP A 79 -7.76 0.98 -32.95
N ASP A 80 -8.64 0.88 -33.94
CA ASP A 80 -8.77 1.90 -34.99
C ASP A 80 -9.18 3.22 -34.30
N ASP A 81 -8.24 4.16 -34.29
CA ASP A 81 -8.39 5.57 -33.93
C ASP A 81 -9.28 6.25 -34.99
N ASP A 82 -10.59 6.00 -34.95
CA ASP A 82 -11.61 6.82 -35.61
C ASP A 82 -12.11 7.85 -34.57
N ILE A 83 -11.20 8.70 -34.09
CA ILE A 83 -11.56 9.92 -33.38
C ILE A 83 -12.07 10.90 -34.44
N GLN A 84 -13.38 10.97 -34.57
CA GLN A 84 -14.03 12.09 -35.25
C GLN A 84 -13.72 13.36 -34.47
N ASP A 85 -12.95 14.26 -35.08
CA ASP A 85 -12.86 15.67 -34.71
C ASP A 85 -14.26 16.30 -34.83
N GLU A 86 -15.08 16.14 -33.79
CA GLU A 86 -16.26 16.98 -33.60
C GLU A 86 -15.81 18.33 -33.06
N ASP A 87 -15.74 19.28 -33.99
CA ASP A 87 -15.53 20.72 -33.86
C ASP A 87 -16.57 21.31 -32.88
N THR A 88 -16.36 21.09 -31.58
CA THR A 88 -17.17 21.63 -30.49
C THR A 88 -16.59 22.99 -30.11
N GLU A 89 -17.19 24.05 -30.65
CA GLU A 89 -16.92 25.42 -30.21
C GLU A 89 -17.02 25.53 -28.67
N PRO A 90 -15.97 26.02 -27.99
CA PRO A 90 -16.00 26.18 -26.54
C PRO A 90 -16.95 27.32 -26.18
N GLN A 91 -18.17 26.99 -25.75
CA GLN A 91 -19.01 27.95 -25.07
C GLN A 91 -18.31 28.39 -23.79
N THR A 92 -17.96 29.67 -23.72
CA THR A 92 -17.39 30.29 -22.53
C THR A 92 -18.55 30.66 -21.60
N PRO A 93 -18.82 29.92 -20.50
CA PRO A 93 -19.76 30.39 -19.50
C PRO A 93 -19.17 31.65 -18.85
N SER A 94 -19.87 32.76 -18.99
CA SER A 94 -19.60 34.01 -18.28
C SER A 94 -19.91 33.79 -16.79
N PHE A 95 -18.90 33.36 -16.05
CA PHE A 95 -18.95 33.34 -14.59
C PHE A 95 -18.73 34.75 -14.06
N ALA A 96 -19.76 35.30 -13.44
CA ALA A 96 -19.63 36.49 -12.61
C ALA A 96 -18.59 36.24 -11.50
N PRO A 97 -17.75 37.22 -11.14
CA PRO A 97 -16.77 37.05 -10.08
C PRO A 97 -17.49 36.92 -8.74
N ALA A 98 -17.61 35.69 -8.25
CA ALA A 98 -17.86 35.45 -6.84
C ALA A 98 -16.64 35.97 -6.08
N VAL A 99 -16.88 36.92 -5.19
CA VAL A 99 -15.93 37.38 -4.18
C VAL A 99 -15.65 36.16 -3.30
N PHE A 100 -14.55 35.46 -3.57
CA PHE A 100 -13.99 34.51 -2.61
C PHE A 100 -13.35 35.37 -1.52
N GLU A 101 -14.04 35.50 -0.39
CA GLU A 101 -13.39 35.93 0.84
C GLU A 101 -12.20 35.00 1.08
N ASP A 102 -11.02 35.59 0.95
CA ASP A 102 -9.70 35.01 1.18
C ASP A 102 -9.56 34.70 2.68
N GLY A 103 -10.33 33.71 3.14
CA GLY A 103 -10.11 33.03 4.40
C GLY A 103 -8.92 32.13 4.20
N ALA A 104 -7.72 32.70 4.38
CA ALA A 104 -6.47 31.96 4.42
C ALA A 104 -6.69 30.67 5.24
N PRO A 105 -6.41 29.48 4.67
CA PRO A 105 -6.62 28.23 5.37
C PRO A 105 -5.82 28.27 6.66
N GLU A 106 -6.54 28.27 7.78
CA GLU A 106 -5.96 28.12 9.10
C GLU A 106 -5.10 26.85 9.07
N PRO A 107 -3.81 26.91 9.41
CA PRO A 107 -2.95 25.74 9.37
C PRO A 107 -3.60 24.64 10.21
N PRO A 108 -3.67 23.39 9.70
CA PRO A 108 -4.29 22.30 10.42
C PRO A 108 -3.68 22.22 11.82
N LEU A 109 -4.54 22.26 12.84
CA LEU A 109 -4.12 22.12 14.23
C LEU A 109 -3.31 20.82 14.37
N PRO A 110 -2.25 20.80 15.19
CA PRO A 110 -1.49 19.59 15.45
C PRO A 110 -2.44 18.50 15.95
N SER A 111 -2.47 17.37 15.25
CA SER A 111 -3.30 16.22 15.59
C SER A 111 -3.04 15.80 17.04
N ASP A 112 -4.08 15.78 17.88
CA ASP A 112 -4.08 15.40 19.31
C ASP A 112 -3.69 13.92 19.59
N SER A 113 -2.92 13.29 18.71
CA SER A 113 -2.45 11.92 18.89
C SER A 113 -1.37 11.88 19.98
N PRO A 114 -1.42 10.91 20.91
CA PRO A 114 -0.39 10.78 21.93
C PRO A 114 0.98 10.54 21.26
N PRO A 115 2.08 11.02 21.87
CA PRO A 115 3.43 10.81 21.33
C PRO A 115 3.65 9.31 21.15
N VAL A 116 3.91 8.93 19.90
CA VAL A 116 4.03 7.53 19.50
C VAL A 116 5.49 7.14 19.60
N ASP A 117 5.80 6.11 20.37
CA ASP A 117 7.15 5.54 20.42
C ASP A 117 7.43 4.76 19.11
N PRO A 118 8.28 5.26 18.20
CA PRO A 118 8.53 4.60 16.92
C PRO A 118 9.30 3.28 17.08
N THR A 119 9.88 3.02 18.25
CA THR A 119 10.57 1.75 18.56
C THR A 119 9.64 0.62 18.94
N SER A 120 8.33 0.89 19.05
CA SER A 120 7.26 -0.11 19.18
C SER A 120 6.70 -0.51 17.81
N LEU A 121 6.13 -1.72 17.69
CA LEU A 121 5.58 -2.22 16.42
C LEU A 121 4.43 -1.32 15.94
N GLU A 122 3.52 -1.00 16.85
CA GLU A 122 2.38 -0.13 16.61
C GLU A 122 2.85 1.28 16.25
N GLY A 123 3.93 1.75 16.88
CA GLY A 123 4.47 3.07 16.57
C GLY A 123 5.10 3.17 15.20
N TYR A 124 5.88 2.16 14.82
CA TYR A 124 6.38 2.00 13.45
C TYR A 124 5.24 1.92 12.43
N ALA A 125 4.21 1.11 12.69
CA ALA A 125 3.06 0.96 11.80
C ALA A 125 2.31 2.28 11.57
N ARG A 126 2.08 3.06 12.65
CA ARG A 126 1.43 4.37 12.56
C ARG A 126 2.30 5.37 11.81
N LEU A 127 3.58 5.48 12.14
CA LEU A 127 4.50 6.40 11.46
C LEU A 127 4.56 6.08 9.96
N ARG A 128 4.64 4.80 9.59
CA ARG A 128 4.60 4.36 8.20
C ARG A 128 3.29 4.75 7.51
N ALA A 129 2.15 4.49 8.14
CA ALA A 129 0.85 4.87 7.58
C ALA A 129 0.70 6.39 7.38
N ALA A 130 1.22 7.20 8.30
CA ALA A 130 1.20 8.66 8.18
C ALA A 130 2.02 9.16 6.97
N MET A 131 3.21 8.57 6.75
CA MET A 131 4.04 8.88 5.58
C MET A 131 3.44 8.40 4.26
N ASP A 132 2.82 7.23 4.25
CA ASP A 132 2.15 6.71 3.04
C ASP A 132 0.91 7.56 2.69
N ALA A 133 0.21 8.10 3.69
CA ALA A 133 -0.97 8.95 3.49
C ALA A 133 -0.63 10.38 3.04
N ARG A 134 0.45 10.97 3.56
CA ARG A 134 0.87 12.35 3.27
C ARG A 134 2.39 12.42 3.07
N PRO A 135 2.90 12.00 1.90
CA PRO A 135 4.34 11.93 1.65
C PRO A 135 5.02 13.31 1.71
N GLU A 136 4.29 14.40 1.47
CA GLU A 136 4.79 15.77 1.56
C GLU A 136 5.09 16.24 2.99
N LEU A 137 4.51 15.59 4.02
CA LEU A 137 4.74 15.89 5.44
C LEU A 137 5.75 14.93 6.08
N ARG A 138 6.48 14.15 5.27
CA ARG A 138 7.41 13.13 5.77
C ARG A 138 8.41 13.68 6.78
N ASP A 139 9.06 14.80 6.47
CA ASP A 139 10.11 15.37 7.32
C ASP A 139 9.54 15.85 8.67
N ASP A 140 8.30 16.36 8.68
CA ASP A 140 7.62 16.80 9.91
C ASP A 140 7.28 15.60 10.80
N TRP A 141 6.77 14.50 10.22
CA TRP A 141 6.48 13.27 10.97
C TRP A 141 7.74 12.63 11.56
N LEU A 142 8.85 12.64 10.81
CA LEU A 142 10.13 12.15 11.32
C LEU A 142 10.65 13.03 12.46
N ALA A 143 10.59 14.36 12.31
CA ALA A 143 11.00 15.30 13.35
C ALA A 143 10.16 15.15 14.63
N GLU A 144 8.84 14.99 14.51
CA GLU A 144 7.94 14.74 15.65
C GLU A 144 8.29 13.42 16.38
N ALA A 145 8.66 12.38 15.62
CA ALA A 145 9.12 11.11 16.16
C ALA A 145 10.56 11.15 16.72
N GLY A 146 11.27 12.28 16.60
CA GLY A 146 12.66 12.41 17.02
C GLY A 146 13.64 11.62 16.14
N LEU A 147 13.28 11.41 14.87
CA LEU A 147 14.07 10.69 13.87
C LEU A 147 14.51 11.64 12.76
N ASP A 148 15.70 11.40 12.21
CA ASP A 148 16.08 11.89 10.90
C ASP A 148 15.83 10.80 9.83
N LEU A 149 16.16 11.11 8.58
CA LEU A 149 15.97 10.16 7.48
C LEU A 149 16.81 8.88 7.66
N ASP A 150 18.07 9.03 8.07
CA ASP A 150 18.98 7.89 8.29
C ASP A 150 18.44 7.01 9.44
N GLY A 151 18.01 7.61 10.55
CA GLY A 151 17.39 6.92 11.68
C GLY A 151 16.09 6.22 11.31
N TRP A 152 15.27 6.81 10.43
CA TRP A 152 14.09 6.16 9.88
C TRP A 152 14.46 4.93 9.04
N GLU A 153 15.41 5.05 8.11
CA GLU A 153 15.82 3.93 7.24
C GLU A 153 16.37 2.76 8.07
N CYS A 154 17.17 3.05 9.11
CA CYS A 154 17.64 2.06 10.06
C CYS A 154 16.49 1.38 10.81
N LEU A 155 15.56 2.16 11.35
CA LEU A 155 14.38 1.64 12.05
C LEU A 155 13.49 0.78 11.14
N GLU A 156 13.26 1.25 9.91
CA GLU A 156 12.47 0.54 8.89
C GLU A 156 13.13 -0.81 8.55
N HIS A 157 14.43 -0.82 8.32
CA HIS A 157 15.18 -2.03 8.06
C HIS A 157 15.03 -3.04 9.22
N ASP A 158 15.27 -2.61 10.46
CA ASP A 158 15.15 -3.46 11.65
C ASP A 158 13.73 -4.07 11.79
N TRP A 159 12.69 -3.28 11.51
CA TRP A 159 11.31 -3.77 11.57
C TRP A 159 10.97 -4.71 10.42
N LEU A 160 11.42 -4.43 9.20
CA LEU A 160 11.21 -5.31 8.05
C LEU A 160 11.88 -6.67 8.26
N GLU A 161 13.08 -6.71 8.84
CA GLU A 161 13.75 -7.96 9.21
C GLU A 161 12.96 -8.77 10.25
N ARG A 162 12.33 -8.11 11.22
CA ARG A 162 11.49 -8.77 12.25
C ARG A 162 10.13 -9.22 11.69
N LEU A 163 9.55 -8.45 10.78
CA LEU A 163 8.23 -8.71 10.18
C LEU A 163 8.30 -9.80 9.09
N ALA A 164 9.39 -9.87 8.32
CA ALA A 164 9.56 -10.84 7.24
C ALA A 164 9.25 -12.30 7.66
N PRO A 165 9.87 -12.86 8.73
CA PRO A 165 9.58 -14.23 9.14
C PRO A 165 8.14 -14.40 9.65
N ALA A 166 7.53 -13.36 10.23
CA ALA A 166 6.13 -13.42 10.65
C ALA A 166 5.19 -13.49 9.44
N PHE A 167 5.50 -12.78 8.35
CA PHE A 167 4.75 -12.87 7.10
C PHE A 167 4.94 -14.23 6.41
N GLU A 168 6.16 -14.78 6.40
CA GLU A 168 6.46 -16.08 5.79
C GLU A 168 5.86 -17.25 6.58
N ALA A 169 5.98 -17.23 7.91
CA ALA A 169 5.44 -18.25 8.79
C ALA A 169 3.91 -18.15 8.97
N GLY A 170 3.32 -17.03 8.53
CA GLY A 170 1.91 -16.73 8.75
C GLY A 170 1.57 -16.54 10.23
N ASP A 171 2.50 -16.03 11.05
CA ASP A 171 2.22 -15.69 12.44
C ASP A 171 1.17 -14.56 12.48
N PRO A 172 -0.06 -14.86 12.90
CA PRO A 172 -1.15 -13.91 12.81
C PRO A 172 -1.00 -12.78 13.82
N HIS A 173 -0.32 -12.98 14.95
CA HIS A 173 -0.33 -12.01 16.05
C HIS A 173 0.44 -10.74 15.68
N LEU A 174 1.66 -10.89 15.17
CA LEU A 174 2.52 -9.76 14.81
C LEU A 174 1.97 -9.04 13.57
N THR A 175 1.50 -9.82 12.58
CA THR A 175 0.86 -9.27 11.37
C THR A 175 -0.44 -8.53 11.69
N GLU A 176 -1.30 -9.07 12.55
CA GLU A 176 -2.56 -8.42 12.94
C GLU A 176 -2.31 -7.12 13.70
N ALA A 177 -1.39 -7.10 14.66
CA ALA A 177 -1.05 -5.89 15.40
C ALA A 177 -0.52 -4.77 14.49
N TYR A 178 0.38 -5.12 13.55
CA TYR A 178 0.88 -4.19 12.55
C TYR A 178 -0.22 -3.68 11.62
N ASP A 179 -1.01 -4.58 11.04
CA ASP A 179 -2.09 -4.24 10.10
C ASP A 179 -3.16 -3.33 10.76
N GLU A 180 -3.59 -3.65 11.99
CA GLU A 180 -4.59 -2.84 12.72
C GLU A 180 -4.04 -1.46 13.06
N ALA A 181 -2.80 -1.36 13.56
CA ALA A 181 -2.18 -0.08 13.90
C ALA A 181 -1.97 0.80 12.65
N TYR A 182 -1.59 0.19 11.52
CA TYR A 182 -1.44 0.86 10.24
C TYR A 182 -2.79 1.40 9.74
N VAL A 183 -3.82 0.54 9.65
CA VAL A 183 -5.14 0.93 9.14
C VAL A 183 -5.80 1.96 10.05
N ALA A 184 -5.68 1.83 11.37
CA ALA A 184 -6.22 2.81 12.31
C ALA A 184 -5.60 4.21 12.11
N ARG A 185 -4.29 4.31 11.85
CA ARG A 185 -3.67 5.61 11.55
C ARG A 185 -4.06 6.12 10.18
N LEU A 186 -4.14 5.27 9.17
CA LEU A 186 -4.62 5.66 7.84
C LEU A 186 -6.04 6.25 7.92
N GLU A 187 -6.93 5.64 8.72
CA GLU A 187 -8.29 6.14 8.96
C GLU A 187 -8.31 7.51 9.68
N VAL A 188 -7.30 7.83 10.50
CA VAL A 188 -7.16 9.16 11.12
C VAL A 188 -6.75 10.21 10.08
N GLU A 189 -5.83 9.89 9.18
CA GLU A 189 -5.28 10.85 8.20
C GLU A 189 -6.22 11.13 7.02
N ARG A 190 -6.85 10.06 6.50
CA ARG A 190 -7.71 10.08 5.30
C ARG A 190 -9.20 10.09 5.64
N GLY A 191 -9.55 9.73 6.87
CA GLY A 191 -10.91 9.51 7.30
C GLY A 191 -11.33 8.03 7.25
N PRO A 192 -12.47 7.68 7.87
CA PRO A 192 -12.90 6.30 8.05
C PRO A 192 -12.99 5.54 6.73
N ILE A 193 -12.48 4.31 6.72
CA ILE A 193 -12.66 3.38 5.61
C ILE A 193 -13.95 2.64 5.90
N ASP A 194 -15.04 3.01 5.23
CA ASP A 194 -16.34 2.37 5.45
C ASP A 194 -16.50 1.06 4.63
N LEU A 195 -17.55 0.31 4.94
CA LEU A 195 -17.86 -0.95 4.26
C LEU A 195 -18.05 -0.76 2.73
N ILE A 196 -18.65 0.36 2.32
CA ILE A 196 -18.86 0.67 0.89
C ILE A 196 -17.54 0.94 0.19
N THR A 197 -16.59 1.61 0.84
CA THR A 197 -15.23 1.85 0.34
C THR A 197 -14.52 0.52 0.08
N VAL A 198 -14.58 -0.41 1.04
CA VAL A 198 -13.97 -1.74 0.87
C VAL A 198 -14.65 -2.55 -0.24
N ALA A 199 -15.98 -2.54 -0.31
CA ALA A 199 -16.73 -3.23 -1.36
C ALA A 199 -16.39 -2.68 -2.76
N ARG A 200 -16.22 -1.36 -2.90
CA ARG A 200 -15.78 -0.71 -4.15
C ARG A 200 -14.37 -1.15 -4.55
N LEU A 201 -13.43 -1.23 -3.63
CA LEU A 201 -12.06 -1.67 -3.92
C LEU A 201 -12.02 -3.15 -4.36
N GLU A 202 -12.79 -4.01 -3.68
CA GLU A 202 -12.91 -5.43 -4.03
C GLU A 202 -13.56 -5.64 -5.40
N LEU A 203 -14.60 -4.87 -5.73
CA LEU A 203 -15.19 -4.89 -7.07
C LEU A 203 -14.19 -4.39 -8.13
N ALA A 204 -13.46 -3.31 -7.84
CA ALA A 204 -12.46 -2.75 -8.74
C ALA A 204 -11.32 -3.76 -9.04
N LEU A 205 -10.91 -4.58 -8.06
CA LEU A 205 -9.96 -5.67 -8.30
C LEU A 205 -10.51 -6.70 -9.29
N ARG A 206 -11.77 -7.12 -9.14
CA ARG A 206 -12.41 -8.07 -10.07
C ARG A 206 -12.49 -7.51 -11.48
N GLN A 207 -12.68 -6.20 -11.60
CA GLN A 207 -12.77 -5.47 -12.88
C GLN A 207 -11.40 -5.01 -13.41
N GLN A 208 -10.29 -5.33 -12.73
CA GLN A 208 -8.94 -4.86 -13.08
C GLN A 208 -8.81 -3.31 -13.13
N ALA A 209 -9.67 -2.61 -12.40
CA ALA A 209 -9.72 -1.14 -12.29
C ALA A 209 -9.23 -0.62 -10.93
N PHE A 210 -8.57 -1.47 -10.11
CA PHE A 210 -8.15 -1.15 -8.75
C PHE A 210 -7.34 0.15 -8.64
N ALA A 211 -6.36 0.33 -9.52
CA ALA A 211 -5.52 1.53 -9.58
C ALA A 211 -6.32 2.84 -9.59
N LEU A 212 -7.29 2.93 -10.52
CA LEU A 212 -8.11 4.12 -10.71
C LEU A 212 -9.03 4.37 -9.52
N VAL A 213 -9.60 3.30 -8.95
CA VAL A 213 -10.52 3.41 -7.81
C VAL A 213 -9.79 3.72 -6.51
N ALA A 214 -8.59 3.16 -6.30
CA ALA A 214 -7.74 3.47 -5.16
C ALA A 214 -7.34 4.95 -5.15
N ASP A 215 -6.89 5.48 -6.29
CA ASP A 215 -6.54 6.89 -6.43
C ASP A 215 -7.77 7.80 -6.20
N ALA A 216 -8.93 7.44 -6.77
CA ALA A 216 -10.18 8.20 -6.58
C ALA A 216 -10.69 8.20 -5.14
N LEU A 217 -10.30 7.20 -4.33
CA LEU A 217 -10.64 7.09 -2.92
C LEU A 217 -9.54 7.63 -2.00
N ASP A 218 -8.43 8.11 -2.56
CA ASP A 218 -7.23 8.56 -1.85
C ASP A 218 -6.65 7.46 -0.93
N ILE A 219 -6.58 6.23 -1.45
CA ILE A 219 -6.05 5.08 -0.72
C ILE A 219 -4.70 4.67 -1.34
N PRO A 220 -3.61 4.69 -0.57
CA PRO A 220 -2.33 4.18 -1.03
C PRO A 220 -2.48 2.73 -1.52
N ARG A 221 -1.96 2.43 -2.70
CA ARG A 221 -2.17 1.12 -3.34
C ARG A 221 -1.56 0.00 -2.52
N GLU A 222 -0.43 0.29 -1.88
CA GLU A 222 0.32 -0.57 -0.98
C GLU A 222 -0.46 -0.84 0.32
N ALA A 223 -1.33 0.08 0.76
CA ALA A 223 -2.15 -0.10 1.95
C ALA A 223 -3.26 -1.14 1.75
N PHE A 224 -3.70 -1.37 0.51
CA PHE A 224 -4.88 -2.20 0.24
C PHE A 224 -4.76 -3.63 0.77
N VAL A 225 -3.58 -4.27 0.67
CA VAL A 225 -3.40 -5.64 1.20
C VAL A 225 -3.66 -5.68 2.71
N ARG A 226 -3.21 -4.65 3.44
CA ARG A 226 -3.40 -4.54 4.90
C ARG A 226 -4.86 -4.24 5.24
N ILE A 227 -5.48 -3.30 4.51
CA ILE A 227 -6.91 -2.99 4.62
C ILE A 227 -7.74 -4.26 4.41
N ARG A 228 -7.47 -5.01 3.34
CA ARG A 228 -8.17 -6.27 3.04
C ARG A 228 -8.01 -7.28 4.18
N ARG A 229 -6.81 -7.49 4.72
CA ARG A 229 -6.58 -8.40 5.86
C ARG A 229 -7.37 -8.00 7.10
N VAL A 230 -7.35 -6.72 7.48
CA VAL A 230 -8.14 -6.18 8.61
C VAL A 230 -9.63 -6.43 8.39
N TRP A 231 -10.15 -6.07 7.21
CA TRP A 231 -11.57 -6.21 6.91
C TRP A 231 -12.02 -7.65 6.80
N THR A 232 -11.20 -8.55 6.21
CA THR A 232 -11.48 -9.99 6.24
C THR A 232 -11.65 -10.50 7.67
N ARG A 233 -10.75 -10.12 8.60
CA ARG A 233 -10.89 -10.52 10.02
C ARG A 233 -12.17 -9.97 10.65
N ARG A 234 -12.53 -8.70 10.39
CA ARG A 234 -13.78 -8.09 10.87
C ARG A 234 -15.01 -8.86 10.35
N LEU A 235 -15.06 -9.14 9.05
CA LEU A 235 -16.15 -9.90 8.40
C LEU A 235 -16.23 -11.35 8.87
N LEU A 236 -15.10 -11.97 9.24
CA LEU A 236 -15.09 -13.32 9.81
C LEU A 236 -15.71 -13.36 11.22
N ARG A 237 -15.53 -12.29 12.01
CA ARG A 237 -16.02 -12.17 13.39
C ARG A 237 -17.49 -11.73 13.47
N ASP A 238 -18.00 -11.02 12.47
CA ASP A 238 -19.34 -10.44 12.46
C ASP A 238 -20.13 -10.90 11.21
N ALA A 239 -21.17 -11.72 11.43
CA ALA A 239 -22.01 -12.25 10.38
C ALA A 239 -22.94 -11.19 9.77
N GLU A 240 -23.43 -10.24 10.56
CA GLU A 240 -24.30 -9.16 10.05
C GLU A 240 -23.50 -8.21 9.17
N LEU A 241 -22.26 -7.90 9.58
CA LEU A 241 -21.33 -7.12 8.77
C LEU A 241 -21.01 -7.81 7.44
N ARG A 242 -20.89 -9.15 7.45
CA ARG A 242 -20.67 -9.94 6.24
C ARG A 242 -21.86 -9.91 5.30
N ASP A 243 -23.08 -10.12 5.81
CA ASP A 243 -24.30 -10.03 5.00
C ASP A 243 -24.44 -8.64 4.37
N ALA A 244 -24.14 -7.57 5.13
CA ALA A 244 -24.14 -6.20 4.61
C ALA A 244 -23.07 -5.98 3.53
N PHE A 245 -21.90 -6.60 3.66
CA PHE A 245 -20.82 -6.53 2.67
C PHE A 245 -21.20 -7.25 1.36
N ASP A 246 -21.81 -8.43 1.45
CA ASP A 246 -22.31 -9.17 0.29
C ASP A 246 -23.46 -8.43 -0.42
N GLU A 247 -24.36 -7.80 0.35
CA GLU A 247 -25.40 -6.91 -0.20
C GLU A 247 -24.78 -5.71 -0.92
N ALA A 248 -23.77 -5.05 -0.33
CA ALA A 248 -23.08 -3.94 -0.95
C ALA A 248 -22.39 -4.33 -2.28
N LEU A 249 -21.74 -5.50 -2.33
CA LEU A 249 -21.18 -6.01 -3.57
C LEU A 249 -22.24 -6.27 -4.65
N THR A 250 -23.43 -6.73 -4.24
CA THR A 250 -24.57 -6.96 -5.16
C THR A 250 -25.16 -5.67 -5.71
N ILE A 251 -25.16 -4.59 -4.92
CA ILE A 251 -25.68 -3.28 -5.35
C ILE A 251 -24.70 -2.56 -6.30
N LEU A 252 -23.40 -2.75 -6.10
CA LEU A 252 -22.35 -2.05 -6.86
C LEU A 252 -21.99 -2.72 -8.20
N GLY A 253 -22.22 -4.03 -8.34
CA GLY A 253 -21.89 -4.83 -9.53
C GLY A 253 -23.06 -5.02 -10.49
#